data_AF-A0A2D8XKE3-F1
#
_entry.id   AF-A0A2D8XKE3-F1
#
_cell.length_a   1.000
_cell.length_b   1.000
_cell.length_c   1.000
_cell.angle_alpha   90.00
_cell.angle_beta   90.00
_cell.angle_gamma   90.00
#
_symmetry.space_group_name_H-M   'P 1'
#
loop_
_entity.id
_entity.type
_entity.pdbx_description
1 polymer ?
#
loop_
_entity_poly.entity_id
_entity_poly.type
_entity_poly.pdbx_seq_one_letter_code
_entity_poly.pdbx_strand_id
1 'polypeptide(L)'
;MPTTQKPEKDSGFEKDVGMISGFVAALAITMALSTGVLAETPQGAGTQPSTTAAPAAGATDDVQGIPPEYMWTNVVTDFDRDRLSRLDEAVALGTEESYGASATIRERAAFHKVMDAETKPINDADLLGWWACRTIKVGGKFSGLVVYSWFDCKVSVRDGFLFFEKRSGSQRLSGRLYQDGSDRRVLLAAPTYNDEPQRAYSGPEGGITDPQRQDKLGVLSQLVDGRLRVVFPWSVLESTYDVLELKRPN
;
A
#
# COMPACT_ATOMS: atom_id res chain seq x y z
N MET A 1 35.24 43.41 -49.92
CA MET A 1 36.33 42.41 -50.05
C MET A 1 36.43 41.65 -48.73
N PRO A 2 36.72 40.35 -48.71
CA PRO A 2 35.83 39.25 -49.06
C PRO A 2 35.50 38.33 -47.87
N THR A 3 34.46 37.53 -48.06
CA THR A 3 34.07 36.32 -47.34
C THR A 3 35.27 35.42 -47.02
N THR A 4 35.36 34.94 -45.79
CA THR A 4 36.20 33.76 -45.45
C THR A 4 35.37 32.74 -44.69
N GLN A 5 35.04 31.69 -45.45
CA GLN A 5 34.47 30.42 -45.03
C GLN A 5 35.62 29.40 -45.07
N LYS A 6 35.85 28.63 -44.00
CA LYS A 6 36.66 27.39 -44.00
C LYS A 6 36.64 26.71 -42.62
N PRO A 7 36.88 25.39 -42.50
CA PRO A 7 36.15 24.28 -43.12
C PRO A 7 35.63 23.27 -42.07
N GLU A 8 34.61 22.54 -42.50
CA GLU A 8 34.22 21.22 -42.05
C GLU A 8 35.38 20.22 -42.16
N LYS A 9 35.55 19.39 -41.13
CA LYS A 9 36.48 18.25 -41.16
C LYS A 9 35.75 17.03 -40.63
N ASP A 10 35.16 16.31 -41.57
CA ASP A 10 34.91 14.89 -41.45
C ASP A 10 36.24 14.14 -41.27
N SER A 11 36.31 13.30 -40.25
CA SER A 11 37.22 12.16 -40.23
C SER A 11 36.56 11.07 -39.41
N GLY A 12 36.01 10.10 -40.14
CA GLY A 12 35.41 8.90 -39.58
C GLY A 12 36.37 8.12 -38.69
N PHE A 13 35.76 7.39 -37.77
CA PHE A 13 36.39 6.24 -37.14
C PHE A 13 35.35 5.14 -37.02
N GLU A 14 35.23 4.42 -38.13
CA GLU A 14 34.58 3.13 -38.23
C GLU A 14 35.45 2.12 -37.47
N LYS A 15 34.87 1.46 -36.47
CA LYS A 15 35.41 0.24 -35.89
C LYS A 15 34.29 -0.78 -35.78
N ASP A 16 34.22 -1.57 -36.84
CA ASP A 16 33.65 -2.91 -36.83
C ASP A 16 34.50 -3.88 -35.99
N VAL A 17 33.90 -5.06 -35.76
CA VAL A 17 34.42 -6.29 -35.13
C VAL A 17 34.24 -6.32 -33.60
N GLY A 18 33.54 -7.29 -32.99
CA GLY A 18 33.24 -8.64 -33.46
C GLY A 18 32.04 -9.25 -32.74
N MET A 19 31.21 -9.88 -33.58
CA MET A 19 30.17 -10.84 -33.27
C MET A 19 30.84 -12.14 -32.78
N ILE A 20 30.68 -12.49 -31.51
CA ILE A 20 31.05 -13.81 -31.00
C ILE A 20 29.78 -14.65 -30.91
N SER A 21 29.62 -15.48 -31.94
CA SER A 21 28.69 -16.60 -31.98
C SER A 21 29.04 -17.66 -30.95
N GLY A 22 27.99 -18.20 -30.32
CA GLY A 22 27.91 -19.60 -29.94
C GLY A 22 28.40 -19.95 -28.54
N PHE A 23 27.46 -20.32 -27.66
CA PHE A 23 27.43 -21.65 -27.05
C PHE A 23 26.04 -21.84 -26.42
N VAL A 24 25.15 -22.50 -27.16
CA VAL A 24 23.89 -23.04 -26.63
C VAL A 24 24.26 -24.30 -25.86
N ALA A 25 24.34 -24.22 -24.54
CA ALA A 25 24.39 -25.40 -23.69
C ALA A 25 22.94 -25.89 -23.48
N ALA A 26 22.51 -26.82 -24.33
CA ALA A 26 21.28 -27.58 -24.13
C ALA A 26 21.47 -28.51 -22.92
N LEU A 27 20.89 -28.14 -21.79
CA LEU A 27 20.81 -29.00 -20.61
C LEU A 27 19.64 -29.99 -20.84
N ALA A 28 19.98 -31.23 -21.14
CA ALA A 28 19.03 -32.33 -21.28
C ALA A 28 18.46 -32.69 -19.90
N ILE A 29 17.23 -32.29 -19.62
CA ILE A 29 16.46 -32.78 -18.46
C ILE A 29 15.87 -34.13 -18.84
N THR A 30 16.37 -35.18 -18.19
CA THR A 30 15.87 -36.55 -18.30
C THR A 30 14.52 -36.64 -17.58
N MET A 31 13.43 -36.80 -18.33
CA MET A 31 12.13 -37.23 -17.81
C MET A 31 12.23 -38.68 -17.34
N ALA A 32 12.04 -38.92 -16.05
CA ALA A 32 11.70 -40.23 -15.53
C ALA A 32 10.17 -40.35 -15.47
N LEU A 33 9.60 -41.11 -16.41
CA LEU A 33 8.25 -41.63 -16.35
C LEU A 33 8.24 -42.84 -15.41
N SER A 34 7.41 -42.79 -14.36
CA SER A 34 7.00 -43.98 -13.62
C SER A 34 5.47 -44.12 -13.70
N THR A 35 5.04 -44.99 -14.61
CA THR A 35 3.79 -45.76 -14.52
C THR A 35 3.88 -46.63 -13.27
N GLY A 36 3.02 -46.53 -12.26
CA GLY A 36 1.62 -46.93 -12.25
C GLY A 36 1.51 -48.27 -11.52
N VAL A 37 0.61 -48.40 -10.53
CA VAL A 37 -0.11 -49.65 -10.17
C VAL A 37 -1.20 -49.36 -9.13
N LEU A 38 -2.42 -49.73 -9.54
CA LEU A 38 -3.63 -50.23 -8.87
C LEU A 38 -3.93 -49.92 -7.39
N ALA A 39 -5.05 -49.20 -7.22
CA ALA A 39 -6.24 -49.51 -6.44
C ALA A 39 -6.16 -50.47 -5.23
N GLU A 40 -6.62 -49.98 -4.09
CA GLU A 40 -7.48 -50.73 -3.17
C GLU A 40 -8.35 -49.77 -2.33
N THR A 41 -9.66 -49.81 -2.55
CA THR A 41 -10.68 -49.33 -1.60
C THR A 41 -10.90 -50.39 -0.52
N PRO A 42 -11.01 -49.97 0.76
CA PRO A 42 -12.05 -50.52 1.63
C PRO A 42 -12.93 -49.41 2.21
N GLN A 43 -14.23 -49.63 2.09
CA GLN A 43 -15.26 -48.96 2.88
C GLN A 43 -15.09 -49.33 4.35
N GLY A 44 -15.11 -48.33 5.23
CA GLY A 44 -15.20 -48.50 6.68
C GLY A 44 -16.03 -47.37 7.25
N ALA A 45 -17.33 -47.62 7.42
CA ALA A 45 -18.24 -46.75 8.13
C ALA A 45 -17.81 -46.66 9.60
N GLY A 46 -17.56 -45.44 10.07
CA GLY A 46 -17.26 -45.12 11.46
C GLY A 46 -17.84 -43.75 11.78
N THR A 47 -19.12 -43.72 12.14
CA THR A 47 -19.79 -42.56 12.74
C THR A 47 -19.05 -42.19 14.02
N GLN A 48 -18.38 -41.04 14.04
CA GLN A 48 -17.98 -40.37 15.29
C GLN A 48 -18.63 -38.99 15.41
N PRO A 49 -19.11 -38.65 16.61
CA PRO A 49 -20.06 -37.58 16.84
C PRO A 49 -19.47 -36.19 16.67
N SER A 50 -20.24 -35.34 16.02
CA SER A 50 -20.06 -33.89 15.97
C SER A 50 -20.04 -33.31 17.38
N THR A 51 -18.86 -33.04 17.93
CA THR A 51 -18.71 -32.09 19.02
C THR A 51 -18.76 -30.70 18.41
N THR A 52 -19.96 -30.11 18.44
CA THR A 52 -20.22 -28.70 18.24
C THR A 52 -19.39 -27.90 19.25
N ALA A 53 -18.21 -27.44 18.83
CA ALA A 53 -17.57 -26.32 19.50
C ALA A 53 -18.42 -25.08 19.18
N ALA A 54 -19.16 -24.61 20.18
CA ALA A 54 -19.85 -23.33 20.11
C ALA A 54 -18.85 -22.25 19.67
N PRO A 55 -19.23 -21.33 18.76
CA PRO A 55 -18.38 -20.19 18.50
C PRO A 55 -18.23 -19.42 19.81
N ALA A 56 -16.99 -19.13 20.18
CA ALA A 56 -16.72 -18.11 21.18
C ALA A 56 -17.40 -16.83 20.69
N ALA A 57 -18.36 -16.35 21.46
CA ALA A 57 -18.98 -15.05 21.25
C ALA A 57 -17.90 -13.96 21.42
N GLY A 58 -17.22 -13.66 20.32
CA GLY A 58 -16.34 -12.51 20.20
C GLY A 58 -17.18 -11.28 19.91
N ALA A 59 -17.19 -10.36 20.88
CA ALA A 59 -17.61 -8.96 20.81
C ALA A 59 -18.45 -8.57 19.58
N THR A 60 -19.78 -8.69 19.71
CA THR A 60 -20.68 -7.82 18.97
C THR A 60 -20.58 -6.44 19.63
N ASP A 61 -19.62 -5.62 19.20
CA ASP A 61 -19.72 -4.18 19.44
C ASP A 61 -21.08 -3.73 18.88
N ASP A 62 -21.84 -3.04 19.73
CA ASP A 62 -23.24 -2.69 19.50
C ASP A 62 -23.34 -1.75 18.28
N VAL A 63 -23.54 -2.30 17.08
CA VAL A 63 -23.71 -1.53 15.82
C VAL A 63 -25.06 -0.77 15.81
N GLN A 64 -25.92 -0.99 16.81
CA GLN A 64 -27.20 -0.32 16.92
C GLN A 64 -27.03 1.16 17.32
N GLY A 65 -27.33 2.06 16.38
CA GLY A 65 -27.38 3.51 16.63
C GLY A 65 -26.28 4.34 15.97
N ILE A 66 -25.29 3.71 15.33
CA ILE A 66 -24.33 4.42 14.48
C ILE A 66 -25.04 4.78 13.16
N PRO A 67 -25.10 6.06 12.75
CA PRO A 67 -25.71 6.42 11.48
C PRO A 67 -24.98 5.74 10.30
N PRO A 68 -25.69 5.30 9.24
CA PRO A 68 -25.07 4.51 8.17
C PRO A 68 -23.85 5.15 7.52
N GLU A 69 -23.81 6.48 7.45
CA GLU A 69 -22.70 7.27 6.89
C GLU A 69 -21.45 7.33 7.78
N TYR A 70 -21.53 6.86 9.03
CA TYR A 70 -20.41 6.68 9.95
C TYR A 70 -19.84 5.27 9.92
N MET A 71 -20.49 4.34 9.22
CA MET A 71 -20.00 2.98 9.01
C MET A 71 -19.25 2.93 7.68
N TRP A 72 -17.92 2.79 7.73
CA TRP A 72 -17.10 2.80 6.52
C TRP A 72 -17.52 1.73 5.50
N THR A 73 -18.04 0.59 5.97
CA THR A 73 -18.53 -0.51 5.14
C THR A 73 -19.68 -0.14 4.22
N ASN A 74 -20.43 0.92 4.55
CA ASN A 74 -21.53 1.46 3.73
C ASN A 74 -21.07 2.56 2.75
N VAL A 75 -19.85 3.07 2.93
CA VAL A 75 -19.31 4.21 2.15
C VAL A 75 -18.26 3.75 1.15
N VAL A 76 -17.55 2.65 1.44
CA VAL A 76 -16.45 2.13 0.64
C VAL A 76 -16.92 1.53 -0.69
N THR A 77 -16.11 1.66 -1.75
CA THR A 77 -16.31 0.96 -3.02
C THR A 77 -15.98 -0.53 -2.93
N ASP A 78 -16.46 -1.34 -3.88
CA ASP A 78 -16.06 -2.75 -3.98
C ASP A 78 -14.58 -2.93 -4.30
N PHE A 79 -14.00 -2.02 -5.09
CA PHE A 79 -12.57 -1.99 -5.37
C PHE A 79 -11.76 -1.82 -4.08
N ASP A 80 -12.17 -0.88 -3.22
CA ASP A 80 -11.48 -0.63 -1.96
C ASP A 80 -11.70 -1.75 -0.94
N ARG A 81 -12.88 -2.38 -0.97
CA ARG A 81 -13.18 -3.56 -0.16
C ARG A 81 -12.26 -4.73 -0.51
N ASP A 82 -12.04 -5.00 -1.81
CA ASP A 82 -11.09 -6.02 -2.27
C ASP A 82 -9.66 -5.71 -1.81
N ARG A 83 -9.22 -4.45 -1.96
CA ARG A 83 -7.87 -4.06 -1.54
C ARG A 83 -7.67 -4.23 -0.03
N LEU A 84 -8.67 -3.89 0.77
CA LEU A 84 -8.61 -4.04 2.23
C LEU A 84 -8.64 -5.51 2.67
N SER A 85 -9.43 -6.36 2.02
CA SER A 85 -9.53 -7.78 2.38
C SER A 85 -8.20 -8.54 2.17
N ARG A 86 -7.34 -8.01 1.29
CA ARG A 86 -6.02 -8.54 0.96
C ARG A 86 -4.88 -7.66 1.50
N LEU A 87 -5.11 -6.94 2.61
CA LEU A 87 -4.11 -6.07 3.24
C LEU A 87 -2.83 -6.83 3.62
N ASP A 88 -2.96 -7.96 4.32
CA ASP A 88 -1.80 -8.73 4.79
C ASP A 88 -0.99 -9.29 3.62
N GLU A 89 -1.67 -9.70 2.54
CA GLU A 89 -1.03 -10.13 1.30
C GLU A 89 -0.22 -8.98 0.67
N ALA A 90 -0.79 -7.76 0.58
CA ALA A 90 -0.08 -6.60 0.05
C ALA A 90 1.18 -6.28 0.87
N VAL A 91 1.07 -6.33 2.20
CA VAL A 91 2.19 -6.05 3.10
C VAL A 91 3.28 -7.11 2.96
N ALA A 92 2.92 -8.40 2.95
CA ALA A 92 3.87 -9.49 2.78
C ALA A 92 4.58 -9.40 1.42
N LEU A 93 3.82 -9.35 0.32
CA LEU A 93 4.38 -9.28 -1.03
C LEU A 93 5.24 -8.03 -1.22
N GLY A 94 4.73 -6.85 -0.88
CA GLY A 94 5.45 -5.61 -1.10
C GLY A 94 6.74 -5.54 -0.28
N THR A 95 6.74 -6.12 0.93
CA THR A 95 7.95 -6.17 1.76
C THR A 95 9.00 -7.08 1.15
N GLU A 96 8.62 -8.25 0.64
CA GLU A 96 9.54 -9.14 -0.08
C GLU A 96 10.10 -8.50 -1.35
N GLU A 97 9.25 -7.86 -2.16
CA GLU A 97 9.66 -7.09 -3.34
C GLU A 97 10.65 -5.98 -2.98
N SER A 98 10.48 -5.33 -1.82
CA SER A 98 11.37 -4.26 -1.34
C SER A 98 12.79 -4.75 -0.99
N TYR A 99 12.98 -6.04 -0.71
CA TYR A 99 14.31 -6.63 -0.50
C TYR A 99 15.04 -6.90 -1.82
N GLY A 100 14.29 -7.18 -2.90
CA GLY A 100 14.86 -7.29 -4.25
C GLY A 100 15.27 -5.96 -4.87
N ALA A 101 14.82 -4.84 -4.30
CA ALA A 101 15.12 -3.50 -4.78
C ALA A 101 16.42 -2.91 -4.20
N SER A 102 17.09 -2.07 -5.00
CA SER A 102 18.19 -1.24 -4.51
C SER A 102 17.63 -0.11 -3.63
N ALA A 103 17.90 -0.18 -2.33
CA ALA A 103 17.54 0.85 -1.36
C ALA A 103 18.69 1.11 -0.41
N THR A 104 18.86 2.35 0.02
CA THR A 104 19.90 2.70 0.97
C THR A 104 19.63 2.09 2.35
N ILE A 105 20.69 1.92 3.16
CA ILE A 105 20.56 1.47 4.56
C ILE A 105 19.63 2.41 5.35
N ARG A 106 19.67 3.73 5.06
CA ARG A 106 18.82 4.71 5.71
C ARG A 106 17.34 4.53 5.38
N GLU A 107 17.00 4.26 4.13
CA GLU A 107 15.62 3.98 3.71
C GLU A 107 15.10 2.71 4.37
N ARG A 108 15.91 1.64 4.33
CA ARG A 108 15.56 0.36 4.95
C ARG A 108 15.34 0.50 6.46
N ALA A 109 16.24 1.20 7.16
CA ALA A 109 16.08 1.47 8.59
C ALA A 109 14.83 2.33 8.90
N ALA A 110 14.52 3.33 8.07
CA ALA A 110 13.32 4.15 8.23
C ALA A 110 12.03 3.34 8.04
N PHE A 111 12.01 2.45 7.05
CA PHE A 111 10.90 1.52 6.80
C PHE A 111 10.67 0.56 7.98
N HIS A 112 11.70 -0.15 8.42
CA HIS A 112 11.61 -1.06 9.57
C HIS A 112 11.17 -0.32 10.83
N LYS A 113 11.72 0.88 11.07
CA LYS A 113 11.34 1.68 12.24
C LYS A 113 9.83 1.95 12.30
N VAL A 114 9.13 2.11 11.18
CA VAL A 114 7.68 2.31 11.19
C VAL A 114 6.88 1.02 11.11
N MET A 115 7.34 0.02 10.35
CA MET A 115 6.60 -1.24 10.16
C MET A 115 6.70 -2.19 11.36
N ASP A 116 7.85 -2.21 12.04
CA ASP A 116 8.10 -3.13 13.15
C ASP A 116 7.67 -2.55 14.51
N ALA A 117 7.22 -1.28 14.52
CA ALA A 117 6.73 -0.63 15.72
C ALA A 117 5.42 -1.26 16.20
N GLU A 118 5.37 -1.59 17.49
CA GLU A 118 4.17 -2.13 18.13
C GLU A 118 3.03 -1.12 18.09
N THR A 119 1.83 -1.64 17.84
CA THR A 119 0.58 -0.88 17.87
C THR A 119 -0.02 -0.89 19.27
N LYS A 120 -0.79 0.15 19.58
CA LYS A 120 -1.65 0.21 20.77
C LYS A 120 -3.08 0.57 20.38
N PRO A 121 -4.09 0.29 21.24
CA PRO A 121 -5.45 0.77 21.04
C PRO A 121 -5.49 2.28 20.80
N ILE A 122 -6.36 2.70 19.89
CA ILE A 122 -6.48 4.09 19.46
C ILE A 122 -7.33 4.89 20.43
N ASN A 123 -6.80 6.03 20.85
CA ASN A 123 -7.58 7.13 21.42
C ASN A 123 -7.77 8.23 20.37
N ASP A 124 -9.01 8.49 19.95
CA ASP A 124 -9.31 9.50 18.92
C ASP A 124 -8.81 10.90 19.28
N ALA A 125 -8.79 11.25 20.56
CA ALA A 125 -8.26 12.53 21.03
C ALA A 125 -6.75 12.66 20.75
N ASP A 126 -6.00 11.56 20.81
CA ASP A 126 -4.57 11.57 20.53
C ASP A 126 -4.29 11.81 19.03
N LEU A 127 -5.24 11.47 18.15
CA LEU A 127 -5.06 11.67 16.71
C LEU A 127 -5.12 13.15 16.33
N LEU A 128 -5.81 13.98 17.10
CA LEU A 128 -6.05 15.39 16.78
C LEU A 128 -4.77 16.23 16.77
N GLY A 129 -4.82 17.30 15.97
CA GLY A 129 -3.79 18.34 15.93
C GLY A 129 -2.86 18.23 14.72
N TRP A 130 -1.73 18.92 14.83
CA TRP A 130 -0.71 19.00 13.79
C TRP A 130 0.21 17.79 13.82
N TRP A 131 0.68 17.41 12.63
CA TRP A 131 1.55 16.28 12.37
C TRP A 131 2.57 16.63 11.28
N ALA A 132 3.79 16.13 11.42
CA ALA A 132 4.67 15.92 10.28
C ALA A 132 4.38 14.54 9.70
N CYS A 133 4.17 14.43 8.39
CA CYS A 133 3.88 13.17 7.73
C CYS A 133 4.79 12.91 6.52
N ARG A 134 5.10 11.65 6.23
CA ARG A 134 5.82 11.26 5.01
C ARG A 134 5.29 9.95 4.44
N THR A 135 5.40 9.81 3.13
CA THR A 135 5.06 8.57 2.45
C THR A 135 6.29 7.68 2.31
N ILE A 136 6.11 6.37 2.45
CA ILE A 136 7.06 5.33 2.09
C ILE A 136 6.37 4.44 1.07
N LYS A 137 6.94 4.32 -0.13
CA LYS A 137 6.47 3.40 -1.17
C LYS A 137 7.20 2.08 -1.03
N VAL A 138 6.46 0.97 -1.01
CA VAL A 138 7.02 -0.35 -0.72
C VAL A 138 6.59 -1.37 -1.77
N GLY A 139 7.57 -2.09 -2.29
CA GLY A 139 7.42 -3.05 -3.37
C GLY A 139 7.01 -2.41 -4.69
N GLY A 140 6.36 -3.21 -5.52
CA GLY A 140 5.91 -2.83 -6.85
C GLY A 140 7.04 -2.74 -7.86
N LYS A 141 6.65 -2.77 -9.14
CA LYS A 141 7.58 -2.79 -10.27
C LYS A 141 8.48 -1.56 -10.37
N PHE A 142 8.05 -0.42 -9.83
CA PHE A 142 8.70 0.87 -10.07
C PHE A 142 9.30 1.52 -8.82
N SER A 143 8.74 1.27 -7.63
CA SER A 143 9.24 1.90 -6.40
C SER A 143 10.32 1.08 -5.70
N GLY A 144 10.06 -0.22 -5.49
CA GLY A 144 10.94 -1.07 -4.68
C GLY A 144 10.93 -0.68 -3.20
N LEU A 145 11.67 0.35 -2.81
CA LEU A 145 11.56 1.00 -1.50
C LEU A 145 12.00 2.45 -1.60
N VAL A 146 11.07 3.40 -1.45
CA VAL A 146 11.36 4.84 -1.53
C VAL A 146 10.78 5.55 -0.32
N VAL A 147 11.61 6.31 0.40
CA VAL A 147 11.19 7.11 1.56
C VAL A 147 11.18 8.60 1.20
N TYR A 148 10.00 9.22 1.21
CA TYR A 148 9.86 10.64 0.90
C TYR A 148 10.17 11.55 2.09
N SER A 149 10.31 12.84 1.78
CA SER A 149 10.45 13.93 2.75
C SER A 149 9.21 14.10 3.63
N TRP A 150 9.39 14.81 4.74
CA TRP A 150 8.31 15.20 5.64
C TRP A 150 7.51 16.39 5.08
N PHE A 151 6.20 16.35 5.30
CA PHE A 151 5.21 17.35 4.90
C PHE A 151 4.30 17.71 6.07
N ASP A 152 3.57 18.82 5.92
CA ASP A 152 2.60 19.30 6.90
C ASP A 152 1.30 18.52 6.79
N CYS A 153 0.85 17.97 7.91
CA CYS A 153 -0.38 17.21 8.04
C CYS A 153 -1.19 17.68 9.25
N LYS A 154 -2.50 17.47 9.20
CA LYS A 154 -3.41 17.78 10.31
C LYS A 154 -4.51 16.73 10.41
N VAL A 155 -4.90 16.42 11.64
CA VAL A 155 -6.16 15.76 11.94
C VAL A 155 -7.04 16.74 12.71
N SER A 156 -8.27 16.91 12.28
CA SER A 156 -9.25 17.81 12.89
C SER A 156 -10.63 17.16 12.94
N VAL A 157 -11.58 17.77 13.64
CA VAL A 157 -12.99 17.37 13.55
C VAL A 157 -13.67 18.23 12.50
N ARG A 158 -14.36 17.60 11.54
CA ARG A 158 -15.20 18.25 10.52
C ARG A 158 -16.51 17.48 10.37
N ASP A 159 -17.63 18.18 10.52
CA ASP A 159 -18.98 17.61 10.36
C ASP A 159 -19.20 16.33 11.20
N GLY A 160 -18.63 16.27 12.41
CA GLY A 160 -18.71 15.10 13.30
C GLY A 160 -17.68 14.00 13.03
N PHE A 161 -16.83 14.13 12.01
CA PHE A 161 -15.80 13.14 11.66
C PHE A 161 -14.40 13.61 12.04
N LEU A 162 -13.54 12.67 12.43
CA LEU A 162 -12.10 12.87 12.31
C LEU A 162 -11.73 13.01 10.83
N PHE A 163 -11.03 14.09 10.50
CA PHE A 163 -10.67 14.45 9.14
C PHE A 163 -9.16 14.66 9.05
N PHE A 164 -8.51 13.82 8.24
CA PHE A 164 -7.08 13.86 7.95
C PHE A 164 -6.80 14.71 6.71
N GLU A 165 -5.72 15.49 6.75
CA GLU A 165 -5.23 16.28 5.63
C GLU A 165 -3.70 16.24 5.56
N LYS A 166 -3.16 15.90 4.39
CA LYS A 166 -1.81 16.28 3.95
C LYS A 166 -1.90 17.62 3.23
N ARG A 167 -1.30 18.65 3.83
CA ARG A 167 -1.53 20.06 3.48
C ARG A 167 -0.43 20.66 2.61
N SER A 168 0.73 20.02 2.53
CA SER A 168 1.84 20.47 1.69
C SER A 168 2.42 19.37 0.79
N GLY A 169 3.23 19.78 -0.19
CA GLY A 169 3.77 18.93 -1.26
C GLY A 169 2.88 18.91 -2.51
N SER A 170 3.43 18.44 -3.63
CA SER A 170 2.72 18.38 -4.93
C SER A 170 1.59 17.36 -4.97
N GLN A 171 1.67 16.32 -4.13
CA GLN A 171 0.62 15.32 -3.97
C GLN A 171 0.07 15.45 -2.55
N ARG A 172 -1.20 15.83 -2.45
CA ARG A 172 -1.94 15.98 -1.21
C ARG A 172 -2.99 14.88 -1.13
N LEU A 173 -3.49 14.67 0.08
CA LEU A 173 -4.45 13.61 0.39
C LEU A 173 -5.31 14.10 1.55
N SER A 174 -6.63 13.94 1.46
CA SER A 174 -7.52 14.29 2.55
C SER A 174 -8.71 13.36 2.62
N GLY A 175 -9.20 13.07 3.82
CA GLY A 175 -10.28 12.10 3.99
C GLY A 175 -10.78 11.98 5.41
N ARG A 176 -11.86 11.22 5.56
CA ARG A 176 -12.46 10.90 6.86
C ARG A 176 -11.81 9.65 7.44
N LEU A 177 -11.62 9.64 8.75
CA LEU A 177 -11.22 8.49 9.54
C LEU A 177 -12.48 7.90 10.20
N TYR A 178 -12.74 6.64 9.90
CA TYR A 178 -13.87 5.88 10.41
C TYR A 178 -13.41 4.92 11.50
N GLN A 179 -14.26 4.70 12.50
CA GLN A 179 -13.97 3.69 13.53
C GLN A 179 -14.08 2.28 12.96
N ASP A 180 -13.19 1.41 13.42
CA ASP A 180 -13.16 -0.01 13.07
C ASP A 180 -12.47 -0.78 14.20
N GLY A 181 -13.24 -1.07 15.25
CA GLY A 181 -12.74 -1.63 16.51
C GLY A 181 -11.86 -0.66 17.31
N SER A 182 -11.20 -1.19 18.33
CA SER A 182 -10.33 -0.41 19.24
C SER A 182 -8.98 -0.04 18.64
N ASP A 183 -8.46 -0.85 17.73
CA ASP A 183 -7.02 -0.83 17.39
C ASP A 183 -6.70 -0.09 16.09
N ARG A 184 -7.73 0.23 15.29
CA ARG A 184 -7.54 0.87 13.99
C ARG A 184 -8.64 1.85 13.60
N ARG A 185 -8.31 2.71 12.64
CA ARG A 185 -9.27 3.53 11.89
C ARG A 185 -9.12 3.25 10.41
N VAL A 186 -10.21 3.31 9.67
CA VAL A 186 -10.19 3.25 8.20
C VAL A 186 -10.17 4.68 7.66
N LEU A 187 -9.13 5.05 6.94
CA LEU A 187 -9.03 6.31 6.21
C LEU A 187 -9.60 6.11 4.80
N LEU A 188 -10.69 6.80 4.49
CA LEU A 188 -11.21 6.93 3.12
C LEU A 188 -10.88 8.34 2.64
N ALA A 189 -9.96 8.43 1.68
CA ALA A 189 -9.34 9.69 1.29
C ALA A 189 -9.21 9.85 -0.23
N ALA A 190 -9.18 11.11 -0.64
CA ALA A 190 -9.05 11.53 -2.02
C ALA A 190 -7.70 12.21 -2.25
N PRO A 191 -6.87 11.76 -3.20
CA PRO A 191 -5.69 12.52 -3.61
C PRO A 191 -6.09 13.79 -4.39
N THR A 192 -5.28 14.83 -4.22
CA THR A 192 -5.30 16.04 -5.03
C THR A 192 -3.87 16.46 -5.38
N TYR A 193 -3.72 17.14 -6.51
CA TYR A 193 -2.40 17.47 -7.06
C TYR A 193 -2.22 18.97 -7.21
N ASN A 194 -1.03 19.47 -6.83
CA ASN A 194 -0.65 20.88 -6.90
C ASN A 194 -1.72 21.77 -6.24
N ASP A 195 -2.33 22.67 -7.03
CA ASP A 195 -3.33 23.64 -6.59
C ASP A 195 -4.78 23.14 -6.79
N GLU A 196 -4.99 21.86 -7.11
CA GLU A 196 -6.32 21.30 -7.20
C GLU A 196 -7.09 21.48 -5.87
N PRO A 197 -8.36 21.89 -5.93
CA PRO A 197 -9.18 22.00 -4.74
C PRO A 197 -9.35 20.63 -4.08
N GLN A 198 -9.44 20.64 -2.75
CA GLN A 198 -9.74 19.44 -1.99
C GLN A 198 -11.06 18.84 -2.48
N ARG A 199 -11.10 17.52 -2.66
CA ARG A 199 -12.32 16.78 -3.02
C ARG A 199 -12.64 15.73 -1.97
N ALA A 200 -13.91 15.33 -1.91
CA ALA A 200 -14.32 14.20 -1.09
C ALA A 200 -13.87 12.87 -1.73
N TYR A 201 -13.78 11.84 -0.89
CA TYR A 201 -13.79 10.46 -1.34
C TYR A 201 -15.05 10.22 -2.17
N SER A 202 -14.91 9.62 -3.35
CA SER A 202 -15.98 9.45 -4.34
C SER A 202 -17.07 8.48 -3.89
N GLY A 203 -16.79 7.63 -2.90
CA GLY A 203 -17.81 6.75 -2.35
C GLY A 203 -18.23 5.63 -3.29
N PRO A 204 -19.34 4.93 -2.98
CA PRO A 204 -19.77 3.74 -3.72
C PRO A 204 -20.29 4.06 -5.12
N GLU A 205 -20.68 5.31 -5.39
CA GLU A 205 -21.02 5.79 -6.73
C GLU A 205 -19.79 5.78 -7.66
N GLY A 206 -18.58 5.88 -7.08
CA GLY A 206 -17.31 5.82 -7.81
C GLY A 206 -17.20 6.93 -8.85
N GLY A 207 -16.75 6.57 -10.05
CA GLY A 207 -16.65 7.48 -11.20
C GLY A 207 -15.26 8.06 -11.44
N ILE A 208 -14.30 7.82 -10.56
CA ILE A 208 -12.88 8.07 -10.85
C ILE A 208 -12.35 6.91 -11.70
N THR A 209 -11.85 7.21 -12.89
CA THR A 209 -11.21 6.25 -13.79
C THR A 209 -9.72 6.52 -13.97
N ASP A 210 -9.29 7.77 -13.77
CA ASP A 210 -7.88 8.16 -13.81
C ASP A 210 -7.12 7.50 -12.64
N PRO A 211 -6.13 6.62 -12.92
CA PRO A 211 -5.31 5.98 -11.90
C PRO A 211 -4.62 6.96 -10.94
N GLN A 212 -4.23 8.16 -11.40
CA GLN A 212 -3.61 9.19 -10.55
C GLN A 212 -4.62 9.74 -9.54
N ARG A 213 -5.88 9.84 -9.94
CA ARG A 213 -6.91 10.44 -9.10
C ARG A 213 -7.64 9.39 -8.26
N GLN A 214 -7.34 8.10 -8.41
CA GLN A 214 -8.03 7.03 -7.67
C GLN A 214 -8.01 7.27 -6.16
N ASP A 215 -9.15 7.00 -5.53
CA ASP A 215 -9.27 7.14 -4.09
C ASP A 215 -8.33 6.18 -3.35
N LYS A 216 -7.99 6.59 -2.13
CA LYS A 216 -7.13 5.83 -1.23
C LYS A 216 -7.94 5.35 -0.02
N LEU A 217 -7.94 4.04 0.15
CA LEU A 217 -8.33 3.38 1.39
C LEU A 217 -7.06 3.00 2.16
N GLY A 218 -6.99 3.36 3.43
CA GLY A 218 -5.87 3.01 4.29
C GLY A 218 -6.29 2.63 5.71
N VAL A 219 -5.48 1.79 6.36
CA VAL A 219 -5.66 1.41 7.76
C VAL A 219 -4.70 2.20 8.62
N LEU A 220 -5.24 3.06 9.48
CA LEU A 220 -4.49 3.83 10.47
C LEU A 220 -4.37 3.03 11.77
N SER A 221 -3.15 2.93 12.28
CA SER A 221 -2.82 2.41 13.62
C SER A 221 -2.04 3.45 14.41
N GLN A 222 -2.23 3.46 15.74
CA GLN A 222 -1.43 4.24 16.66
C GLN A 222 -0.29 3.39 17.20
N LEU A 223 0.94 3.92 17.16
CA LEU A 223 2.14 3.24 17.61
C LEU A 223 2.43 3.56 19.09
N VAL A 224 3.07 2.63 19.80
CA VAL A 224 3.43 2.79 21.22
C VAL A 224 4.34 3.99 21.48
N ASP A 225 5.14 4.38 20.48
CA ASP A 225 6.07 5.52 20.55
C ASP A 225 5.42 6.88 20.19
N GLY A 226 4.09 6.92 20.05
CA GLY A 226 3.32 8.13 19.78
C GLY A 226 3.25 8.54 18.31
N ARG A 227 3.89 7.79 17.39
CA ARG A 227 3.68 7.95 15.96
C ARG A 227 2.36 7.33 15.51
N LEU A 228 1.94 7.68 14.30
CA LEU A 228 0.85 7.01 13.60
C LEU A 228 1.40 6.38 12.31
N ARG A 229 0.75 5.31 11.89
CA ARG A 229 1.03 4.62 10.63
C ARG A 229 -0.28 4.41 9.88
N VAL A 230 -0.35 4.83 8.63
CA VAL A 230 -1.45 4.46 7.72
C VAL A 230 -0.90 3.56 6.62
N VAL A 231 -1.43 2.35 6.46
CA VAL A 231 -1.05 1.43 5.37
C VAL A 231 -2.12 1.46 4.30
N PHE A 232 -1.74 1.74 3.06
CA PHE A 232 -2.61 1.74 1.88
C PHE A 232 -2.31 0.52 1.00
N PRO A 233 -3.08 -0.57 1.11
CA PRO A 233 -2.82 -1.80 0.35
C PRO A 233 -3.16 -1.63 -1.12
N TRP A 234 -2.45 -2.39 -1.97
CA TRP A 234 -2.68 -2.46 -3.41
C TRP A 234 -2.83 -1.07 -4.03
N SER A 235 -1.80 -0.24 -3.83
CA SER A 235 -1.79 1.09 -4.39
C SER A 235 -1.89 1.00 -5.91
N VAL A 236 -2.74 1.82 -6.52
CA VAL A 236 -3.02 1.76 -7.96
C VAL A 236 -1.77 2.05 -8.80
N LEU A 237 -0.81 2.77 -8.21
CA LEU A 237 0.36 3.28 -8.90
C LEU A 237 1.65 3.00 -8.13
N GLU A 238 2.69 2.67 -8.90
CA GLU A 238 4.13 2.62 -8.54
C GLU A 238 4.57 1.57 -7.51
N SER A 239 3.78 1.31 -6.49
CA SER A 239 4.10 0.47 -5.32
C SER A 239 3.02 -0.59 -5.09
N THR A 240 3.39 -1.66 -4.40
CA THR A 240 2.42 -2.68 -3.95
C THR A 240 1.61 -2.15 -2.77
N TYR A 241 2.24 -1.45 -1.83
CA TYR A 241 1.55 -0.67 -0.82
C TYR A 241 2.31 0.62 -0.49
N ASP A 242 1.57 1.59 0.05
CA ASP A 242 2.14 2.81 0.60
C ASP A 242 1.99 2.81 2.13
N VAL A 243 2.95 3.41 2.81
CA VAL A 243 2.87 3.75 4.23
C VAL A 243 2.89 5.26 4.37
N LEU A 244 1.92 5.84 5.07
CA LEU A 244 2.02 7.21 5.57
C LEU A 244 2.42 7.14 7.04
N GLU A 245 3.65 7.55 7.33
CA GLU A 245 4.15 7.72 8.69
C GLU A 245 3.81 9.13 9.17
N LEU A 246 3.31 9.26 10.40
CA LEU A 246 3.08 10.55 11.05
C LEU A 246 3.80 10.61 12.39
N LYS A 247 4.38 11.75 12.69
CA LYS A 247 4.96 12.09 14.00
C LYS A 247 4.55 13.50 14.40
N ARG A 248 4.62 13.83 15.68
CA ARG A 248 4.42 15.23 16.11
C ARG A 248 5.45 16.13 15.42
N PRO A 249 5.05 17.34 14.98
CA PRO A 249 5.99 18.33 14.45
C PRO A 249 7.03 18.65 15.53
N ASN A 250 8.24 18.98 15.10
CA ASN A 250 9.28 19.47 15.99
C ASN A 250 8.98 20.91 16.44
#